data_AF-A0A959L4S6-F1
#
_entry.id   AF-A0A959L4S6-F1
#
_cell.length_a   1.000
_cell.length_b   1.000
_cell.length_c   1.000
_cell.angle_alpha   90.00
_cell.angle_beta   90.00
_cell.angle_gamma   90.00
#
_symmetry.space_group_name_H-M   'P 1'
#
loop_
_entity.id
_entity.type
_entity.pdbx_description
1 polymer ?
#
loop_
_entity_poly.entity_id
_entity_poly.type
_entity_poly.pdbx_seq_one_letter_code
_entity_poly.pdbx_strand_id
1 'polypeptide(L)'
;MLPKKLNDKQTINGWAFFDWANSSYALVISVAIFPNYFIRMTDDFINVMGMQISNSSLYAFAISFAYLLIALMLPVLSGVADYSGRKLFFLKIFTTLGSISCAGLFFFKGMPQVGIALTFF
;
A
#
# COMPACT_ATOMS: atom_id res chain seq x y z
N MET A 1 -37.50 4.95 3.04
CA MET A 1 -36.28 4.16 2.73
C MET A 1 -36.63 3.26 1.55
N LEU A 2 -36.13 3.56 0.34
CA LEU A 2 -36.33 2.69 -0.81
C LEU A 2 -35.67 1.34 -0.52
N PRO A 3 -36.32 0.20 -0.82
CA PRO A 3 -35.73 -1.11 -0.59
C PRO A 3 -34.45 -1.22 -1.41
N LYS A 4 -33.31 -1.40 -0.73
CA LYS A 4 -32.02 -1.65 -1.37
C LYS A 4 -32.20 -2.91 -2.22
N LYS A 5 -32.11 -2.79 -3.55
CA LYS A 5 -32.24 -3.92 -4.47
C LYS A 5 -31.13 -4.92 -4.13
N LEU A 6 -31.49 -5.98 -3.42
CA LEU A 6 -30.59 -7.08 -3.09
C LEU A 6 -30.27 -7.81 -4.40
N ASN A 7 -28.99 -8.14 -4.60
CA ASN A 7 -28.53 -8.95 -5.74
C ASN A 7 -28.52 -8.22 -7.11
N ASP A 8 -28.02 -6.99 -7.16
CA ASP A 8 -27.75 -6.30 -8.42
C ASP A 8 -26.46 -6.83 -9.10
N LYS A 9 -26.60 -7.37 -10.31
CA LYS A 9 -25.49 -7.94 -11.10
C LYS A 9 -24.35 -6.94 -11.34
N GLN A 10 -24.66 -5.65 -11.52
CA GLN A 10 -23.62 -4.63 -11.74
C GLN A 10 -22.77 -4.45 -10.48
N THR A 11 -23.42 -4.38 -9.32
CA THR A 11 -22.73 -4.27 -8.03
C THR A 11 -21.85 -5.49 -7.77
N ILE A 12 -22.37 -6.71 -7.99
CA ILE A 12 -21.60 -7.96 -7.77
C ILE A 12 -20.38 -8.05 -8.67
N ASN A 13 -20.54 -7.74 -9.96
CA ASN A 13 -19.42 -7.73 -10.89
C ASN A 13 -18.39 -6.66 -10.51
N GLY A 14 -18.83 -5.48 -10.06
CA GLY A 14 -17.93 -4.43 -9.59
C GLY A 14 -17.09 -4.87 -8.38
N TRP A 15 -17.70 -5.54 -7.41
CA TRP A 15 -16.98 -6.11 -6.26
C TRP A 15 -16.07 -7.27 -6.67
N ALA A 16 -16.49 -8.13 -7.60
CA ALA A 16 -15.67 -9.23 -8.12
C ALA A 16 -14.41 -8.73 -8.85
N PHE A 17 -14.54 -7.70 -9.70
CA PHE A 17 -13.39 -7.08 -10.35
C PHE A 17 -12.45 -6.38 -9.36
N PHE A 18 -13.01 -5.71 -8.34
CA PHE A 18 -12.21 -5.09 -7.28
C PHE A 18 -11.40 -6.13 -6.51
N ASP A 19 -12.02 -7.24 -6.09
CA ASP A 19 -11.36 -8.31 -5.36
C ASP A 19 -10.28 -9.02 -6.20
N TRP A 20 -10.55 -9.22 -7.48
CA TRP A 20 -9.59 -9.77 -8.45
C TRP A 20 -8.36 -8.86 -8.62
N ALA A 21 -8.58 -7.55 -8.77
CA ALA A 21 -7.50 -6.59 -8.91
C ALA A 21 -6.67 -6.46 -7.63
N ASN A 22 -7.32 -6.42 -6.47
CA ASN A 22 -6.65 -6.32 -5.18
C ASN A 22 -5.75 -7.53 -4.90
N SER A 23 -6.25 -8.74 -5.16
CA SER A 23 -5.47 -9.98 -4.99
C SER A 23 -4.28 -10.05 -5.94
N SER A 24 -4.47 -9.64 -7.21
CA SER A 24 -3.41 -9.63 -8.23
C SER A 24 -2.33 -8.59 -7.90
N TYR A 25 -2.72 -7.41 -7.39
CA TYR A 25 -1.79 -6.38 -6.92
C TYR A 25 -0.91 -6.90 -5.78
N ALA A 26 -1.51 -7.47 -4.73
CA ALA A 26 -0.77 -7.96 -3.57
C ALA A 26 0.24 -9.06 -3.93
N LEU A 27 -0.09 -9.94 -4.87
CA LEU A 27 0.82 -10.99 -5.33
C LEU A 27 1.95 -10.45 -6.22
N VAL A 28 1.62 -9.74 -7.30
CA VAL A 28 2.63 -9.36 -8.29
C VAL A 28 3.47 -8.18 -7.82
N ILE A 29 2.82 -7.12 -7.36
CA ILE A 29 3.50 -5.87 -7.03
C ILE A 29 4.30 -6.03 -5.73
N SER A 30 3.65 -6.48 -4.66
CA SER A 30 4.29 -6.53 -3.33
C SER A 30 5.31 -7.67 -3.20
N VAL A 31 5.12 -8.80 -3.88
CA VAL A 31 6.02 -9.97 -3.73
C VAL A 31 7.07 -10.04 -4.83
N ALA A 32 6.74 -9.75 -6.09
CA ALA A 32 7.67 -9.97 -7.20
C ALA A 32 8.39 -8.70 -7.66
N ILE A 33 7.69 -7.57 -7.74
CA ILE A 33 8.25 -6.34 -8.33
C ILE A 33 8.99 -5.50 -7.30
N PHE A 34 8.37 -5.18 -6.17
CA PHE A 34 8.93 -4.26 -5.17
C PHE A 34 10.26 -4.73 -4.56
N PRO A 35 10.42 -5.99 -4.10
CA PRO A 35 11.68 -6.44 -3.53
C PRO A 35 12.85 -6.32 -4.53
N ASN A 36 12.61 -6.71 -5.79
CA ASN A 36 13.62 -6.63 -6.84
C ASN A 36 13.94 -5.17 -7.22
N TYR A 37 12.94 -4.29 -7.25
CA TYR A 37 13.15 -2.86 -7.46
C TYR A 37 14.01 -2.25 -6.36
N PHE A 38 13.71 -2.55 -5.09
CA PHE A 38 14.45 -2.04 -3.93
C PHE A 38 15.91 -2.50 -3.93
N ILE A 39 16.17 -3.77 -4.23
CA ILE A 39 17.53 -4.33 -4.32
C ILE A 39 18.33 -3.68 -5.46
N ARG A 40 17.71 -3.37 -6.61
CA ARG A 40 18.39 -2.75 -7.75
C ARG A 40 18.69 -1.26 -7.58
N MET A 41 17.87 -0.55 -6.81
CA MET A 41 17.99 0.91 -6.62
C MET A 41 19.01 1.29 -5.53
N THR A 42 19.52 0.29 -4.80
CA THR A 42 20.23 0.49 -3.54
C THR A 42 21.50 -0.35 -3.52
N ASP A 43 22.63 0.20 -3.07
CA ASP A 43 23.89 -0.56 -2.95
C ASP A 43 23.82 -1.57 -1.80
N ASP A 44 24.46 -2.74 -1.94
CA ASP A 44 24.34 -3.88 -1.00
C ASP A 44 24.50 -3.53 0.48
N PHE A 45 25.26 -2.46 0.78
CA PHE A 45 25.46 -1.91 2.11
C PHE A 45 25.13 -0.42 2.14
N ILE A 46 24.06 -0.03 2.82
CA ILE A 46 23.78 1.37 3.11
C ILE A 46 24.37 1.71 4.47
N ASN A 47 25.15 2.80 4.50
CA ASN A 47 25.69 3.33 5.73
C ASN A 47 24.63 4.23 6.39
N VAL A 48 23.81 3.66 7.26
CA VAL A 48 22.79 4.40 8.01
C VAL A 48 23.36 4.73 9.37
N MET A 49 23.59 6.02 9.64
CA MET A 49 23.97 6.51 10.98
C MET A 49 25.26 5.90 11.55
N GLY A 50 26.20 5.51 10.67
CA GLY A 50 27.51 4.93 11.03
C GLY A 50 27.54 3.40 11.14
N MET A 51 26.44 2.70 10.87
CA MET A 51 26.37 1.25 10.80
C MET A 51 26.09 0.79 9.35
N GLN A 52 26.85 -0.20 8.88
CA GLN A 52 26.58 -0.87 7.60
C GLN A 52 25.43 -1.85 7.78
N ILE A 53 24.26 -1.51 7.21
CA ILE A 53 23.09 -2.39 7.23
C ILE A 53 22.86 -2.89 5.81
N SER A 54 22.58 -4.19 5.67
CA SER A 54 22.26 -4.80 4.39
C SER A 54 20.90 -4.30 3.87
N ASN A 55 20.77 -4.21 2.55
CA ASN A 55 19.53 -3.78 1.89
C ASN A 55 18.31 -4.64 2.27
N SER A 56 18.50 -5.95 2.42
CA SER A 56 17.43 -6.86 2.79
C SER A 56 16.88 -6.58 4.19
N SER A 57 17.76 -6.23 5.14
CA SER A 57 17.35 -5.89 6.51
C SER A 57 16.65 -4.53 6.57
N LEU A 58 17.12 -3.52 5.84
CA LEU A 58 16.45 -2.22 5.77
C LEU A 58 15.05 -2.33 5.17
N TYR A 59 14.90 -3.11 4.10
CA TYR A 59 13.60 -3.40 3.51
C TYR A 59 12.65 -4.10 4.48
N ALA A 60 13.13 -5.10 5.21
CA ALA A 60 12.34 -5.81 6.22
C ALA A 60 11.87 -4.87 7.35
N PHE A 61 12.77 -4.03 7.86
CA PHE A 61 12.41 -3.03 8.89
C PHE A 61 11.38 -2.02 8.38
N ALA A 62 11.51 -1.55 7.14
CA ALA A 62 10.56 -0.65 6.50
C ALA A 62 9.14 -1.25 6.46
N ILE A 63 9.02 -2.48 5.96
CA ILE A 63 7.74 -3.16 5.86
C ILE A 63 7.14 -3.45 7.25
N SER A 64 7.95 -3.90 8.20
CA SER A 64 7.47 -4.15 9.57
C SER A 64 6.93 -2.88 10.21
N PHE A 65 7.61 -1.75 10.03
CA PHE A 65 7.13 -0.45 10.53
C PHE A 65 5.82 -0.03 9.86
N ALA A 66 5.73 -0.17 8.54
CA ALA A 66 4.51 0.11 7.79
C ALA A 66 3.33 -0.75 8.28
N TYR A 67 3.52 -2.05 8.48
CA TYR A 67 2.48 -2.94 9.00
C TYR A 67 2.07 -2.61 10.43
N LEU A 68 2.99 -2.17 11.29
CA LEU A 68 2.67 -1.75 12.65
C LEU A 68 1.76 -0.51 12.62
N LEU A 69 2.08 0.48 11.77
CA LEU A 69 1.26 1.67 11.59
C LEU A 69 -0.12 1.33 11.02
N ILE A 70 -0.18 0.41 10.04
CA ILE A 70 -1.43 -0.12 9.49
C ILE A 70 -2.27 -0.80 10.58
N ALA A 71 -1.66 -1.63 11.43
CA ALA A 71 -2.35 -2.33 12.52
C ALA A 71 -2.99 -1.37 13.53
N LEU A 72 -2.35 -0.24 13.83
CA LEU A 72 -2.90 0.79 14.71
C LEU A 72 -4.03 1.60 14.05
N MET A 73 -3.92 1.86 12.74
CA MET A 73 -4.89 2.67 12.00
C MET A 73 -6.14 1.88 11.58
N LEU A 74 -6.02 0.58 11.31
CA LEU A 74 -7.10 -0.33 10.93
C LEU A 74 -8.35 -0.22 11.82
N PRO A 75 -8.28 -0.31 13.16
CA PRO A 75 -9.46 -0.22 14.01
C PRO A 75 -10.15 1.15 13.95
N VAL A 76 -9.37 2.24 13.86
CA VAL A 76 -9.90 3.60 13.75
C VAL A 76 -10.63 3.80 12.42
N LEU A 77 -9.98 3.43 11.31
CA LEU A 77 -10.54 3.56 9.97
C LEU A 77 -11.76 2.66 9.77
N SER A 78 -11.70 1.41 10.24
CA SER A 78 -12.81 0.46 10.11
C SER A 78 -14.03 0.89 10.93
N GLY A 79 -13.81 1.37 12.16
CA GLY A 79 -14.90 1.89 12.99
C GLY A 79 -15.59 3.12 12.38
N VAL A 80 -14.82 4.05 11.81
CA VAL A 80 -15.38 5.23 11.13
C VAL A 80 -16.12 4.85 9.84
N ALA A 81 -15.60 3.89 9.07
CA ALA A 81 -16.23 3.43 7.84
C ALA A 81 -17.58 2.72 8.10
N ASP A 82 -17.67 1.93 9.16
CA ASP A 82 -18.90 1.25 9.55
C ASP A 82 -19.94 2.21 10.15
N TYR A 83 -19.51 3.20 10.92
CA TYR A 83 -20.41 4.22 11.47
C TYR A 83 -20.97 5.17 10.39
N SER A 84 -20.16 5.53 9.40
CA SER A 84 -20.53 6.51 8.37
C SER A 84 -21.46 5.95 7.28
N GLY A 85 -21.57 4.62 7.13
CA GLY A 85 -22.38 3.97 6.09
C GLY A 85 -21.91 4.24 4.64
N ARG A 86 -20.84 5.02 4.46
CA ARG A 86 -20.25 5.42 3.16
C ARG A 86 -19.04 4.57 2.77
N LYS A 87 -19.18 3.24 2.89
CA LYS A 87 -18.09 2.26 2.66
C LYS A 87 -17.40 2.44 1.29
N LEU A 88 -18.17 2.79 0.26
CA LEU A 88 -17.67 2.99 -1.10
C LEU A 88 -16.82 4.28 -1.27
N PHE A 89 -17.08 5.31 -0.46
CA PHE A 89 -16.32 6.57 -0.49
C PHE A 89 -14.94 6.38 0.13
N PHE A 90 -14.88 5.73 1.30
CA PHE A 90 -13.63 5.38 1.96
C PHE A 90 -12.77 4.48 1.08
N LEU A 91 -13.37 3.46 0.44
CA LEU A 91 -12.66 2.58 -0.49
C LEU A 91 -12.03 3.37 -1.64
N LYS A 92 -12.77 4.29 -2.28
CA LYS A 92 -12.23 5.13 -3.36
C LYS A 92 -11.08 6.03 -2.88
N ILE A 93 -11.18 6.62 -1.69
CA ILE A 93 -10.11 7.46 -1.13
C ILE A 93 -8.84 6.64 -0.89
N PHE A 94 -8.94 5.47 -0.26
CA PHE A 94 -7.76 4.64 0.02
C PHE A 94 -7.10 4.13 -1.26
N THR A 95 -7.88 3.68 -2.24
CA THR A 95 -7.35 3.21 -3.52
C THR A 95 -6.71 4.34 -4.32
N THR A 96 -7.32 5.54 -4.33
CA THR A 96 -6.74 6.70 -5.04
C THR A 96 -5.48 7.22 -4.35
N LEU A 97 -5.46 7.30 -3.03
CA LEU A 97 -4.28 7.69 -2.27
C LEU A 97 -3.13 6.69 -2.47
N GLY A 98 -3.39 5.38 -2.38
CA GLY A 98 -2.39 4.35 -2.65
C GLY A 98 -1.87 4.36 -4.09
N SER A 99 -2.76 4.59 -5.07
CA SER A 99 -2.36 4.72 -6.47
C SER A 99 -1.49 5.96 -6.72
N ILE A 100 -1.79 7.08 -6.06
CA ILE A 100 -0.98 8.30 -6.13
C ILE A 100 0.39 8.08 -5.49
N SER A 101 0.46 7.40 -4.34
CA SER A 101 1.74 7.04 -3.70
C SER A 101 2.60 6.15 -4.61
N CYS A 102 2.01 5.14 -5.24
CA CYS A 102 2.71 4.29 -6.21
C CYS A 102 3.18 5.07 -7.45
N ALA A 103 2.37 6.00 -7.95
CA ALA A 103 2.75 6.88 -9.05
C ALA A 103 3.85 7.88 -8.65
N GLY A 104 3.86 8.35 -7.40
CA GLY A 104 4.93 9.19 -6.85
C GLY A 104 6.29 8.49 -6.80
N LEU A 105 6.28 7.17 -6.61
CA LEU A 105 7.47 6.32 -6.67
C LEU A 105 8.12 6.28 -8.07
N PHE A 106 7.40 6.63 -9.14
CA PHE A 106 7.99 6.77 -10.48
C PHE A 106 8.91 8.00 -10.59
N PHE A 107 8.69 9.05 -9.79
CA PHE A 107 9.54 10.24 -9.78
C PHE A 107 10.82 10.06 -8.94
N PHE A 108 11.04 8.88 -8.35
CA PHE A 108 12.26 8.57 -7.58
C PHE A 108 13.48 8.45 -8.49
N LYS A 109 14.48 9.33 -8.28
CA LYS A 109 15.65 9.43 -9.17
C LYS A 109 17.02 9.31 -8.47
N GLY A 110 17.12 8.85 -7.21
CA GLY A 110 18.41 8.45 -6.64
C GLY A 110 18.56 8.43 -5.10
N MET A 111 19.78 8.08 -4.67
CA MET A 111 20.25 7.80 -3.30
C MET A 111 20.04 8.87 -2.20
N PRO A 112 19.97 10.20 -2.42
CA PRO A 112 19.74 11.13 -1.31
C PRO A 112 18.27 11.16 -0.82
N GLN A 113 17.37 10.42 -1.47
CA GLN A 113 15.93 10.47 -1.21
C GLN A 113 15.37 9.19 -0.58
N VAL A 114 16.18 8.21 -0.17
CA VAL A 114 15.67 6.93 0.37
C VAL A 114 14.66 7.13 1.52
N GLY A 115 14.83 8.18 2.33
CA GLY A 115 13.86 8.57 3.36
C GLY A 115 12.47 8.95 2.82
N ILE A 116 12.41 9.60 1.65
CA ILE A 116 11.15 9.95 0.98
C ILE A 116 10.49 8.68 0.40
N ALA A 117 11.25 7.69 -0.06
CA ALA A 117 10.72 6.42 -0.56
C ALA A 117 10.13 5.60 0.60
N LEU A 118 10.80 5.62 1.75
CA LEU A 118 10.35 5.01 2.99
C LEU A 118 9.07 5.66 3.56
N THR A 119 8.86 6.97 3.35
CA THR A 119 7.65 7.67 3.81
C THR A 119 6.46 7.55 2.85
N PHE A 120 6.70 7.28 1.56
CA PHE A 120 5.65 7.05 0.57
C PHE A 120 5.30 5.56 0.38
N PHE A 121 6.07 4.66 1.01
CA PHE A 121 5.75 3.24 1.19
C PHE A 121 4.75 3.07 2.34
#